data_AF-A0A7S1SFD1-F1
#
_entry.id   AF-A0A7S1SFD1-F1
#
_cell.length_a   1.000
_cell.length_b   1.000
_cell.length_c   1.000
_cell.angle_alpha   90.00
_cell.angle_beta   90.00
_cell.angle_gamma   90.00
#
_symmetry.space_group_name_H-M   'P 1'
#
loop_
_entity.id
_entity.type
_entity.pdbx_description
1 polymer ?
#
loop_
_entity_poly.entity_id
_entity_poly.type
_entity_poly.pdbx_seq_one_letter_code
_entity_poly.pdbx_strand_id
1 'polypeptide(L)'
;TAPWPPPPPAPVLPRHHRMGSRMVKRTCEKLDAAKIDEQEQDLGQSGCRGGSTAVDATIACGEDGATHVVQRFGELLGDGFLARRLEASGHASPRALVALAALAEQSVHMGIDYSTLGIGWDHPSSRTAYRAGNHRSTLAPPSRRRAQESQRRLAALAASVADGSSEAEAAVTEALVHEIGLRPDEPAAAAATFDGVAAALEAELLLPLRALNECQIRCTMSGAALPAEDLRQVVRTLTGAVLSGPGGFSEWRYTNPVGQEQLRGLSPQQIEAWREAAEMSHQRGVRTHEDAPGELGLFWATKIGGPSHGFDYESQCILPLLANARHKVLLISDPKWPHHPAGRAHWRLLWSVGSRERRLSDPEPRLWLEVVNCDFDAQGLSTDVWQVAALKHALARSSAMGVPLSVAPQLAEDLRLIANSQGMEGEVHQVCESLLLRPSNAIVEASDYLSPLHDWIQQTDEVTAEIARALFVPGR
;
A
#
# COMPACT_ATOMS: atom_id res chain seq x y z
N THR A 1 7.01 -49.52 2.38
CA THR A 1 6.79 -48.08 2.63
C THR A 1 5.29 -47.87 2.68
N ALA A 2 4.74 -47.52 3.85
CA ALA A 2 3.31 -47.22 3.96
C ALA A 2 3.00 -45.91 3.22
N PRO A 3 1.88 -45.81 2.49
CA PRO A 3 1.48 -44.58 1.82
C PRO A 3 1.20 -43.49 2.87
N TRP A 4 1.62 -42.27 2.55
CA TRP A 4 1.34 -41.10 3.38
C TRP A 4 -0.18 -40.89 3.45
N PRO A 5 -0.73 -40.52 4.63
CA PRO A 5 -2.13 -40.19 4.76
C PRO A 5 -2.46 -38.98 3.85
N PRO A 6 -3.68 -38.94 3.27
CA PRO A 6 -4.11 -37.80 2.48
C PRO A 6 -4.11 -36.52 3.33
N PRO A 7 -3.80 -35.36 2.73
CA PRO A 7 -3.85 -34.09 3.44
C PRO A 7 -5.28 -33.85 3.99
N PRO A 8 -5.41 -33.14 5.13
CA PRO A 8 -6.72 -32.78 5.66
C PRO A 8 -7.51 -31.95 4.64
N PRO A 9 -8.85 -32.07 4.62
CA PRO A 9 -9.68 -31.23 3.76
C PRO A 9 -9.39 -29.75 4.03
N ALA A 10 -9.26 -28.97 2.97
CA ALA A 10 -9.09 -27.53 3.07
C ALA A 10 -10.23 -26.94 3.94
N PRO A 11 -9.93 -25.98 4.83
CA PRO A 11 -10.97 -25.34 5.64
C PRO A 11 -12.05 -24.78 4.72
N VAL A 12 -13.31 -25.11 4.99
CA VAL A 12 -14.45 -24.49 4.34
C VAL A 12 -14.42 -23.01 4.74
N LEU A 13 -13.91 -22.16 3.85
CA LEU A 13 -13.92 -20.72 4.06
C LEU A 13 -15.38 -20.30 4.31
N PRO A 14 -15.63 -19.48 5.36
CA PRO A 14 -16.97 -18.98 5.61
C PRO A 14 -17.46 -18.28 4.34
N ARG A 15 -18.64 -18.67 3.83
CA ARG A 15 -19.30 -17.92 2.76
C ARG A 15 -19.33 -16.47 3.20
N HIS A 16 -18.55 -15.62 2.54
CA HIS A 16 -18.60 -14.19 2.75
C HIS A 16 -20.07 -13.79 2.61
N HIS A 17 -20.70 -13.40 3.73
CA HIS A 17 -21.83 -12.52 3.62
C HIS A 17 -21.30 -11.36 2.81
N ARG A 18 -21.84 -11.17 1.59
CA ARG A 18 -21.82 -9.84 0.97
C ARG A 18 -22.13 -8.90 2.12
N MET A 19 -21.18 -8.04 2.50
CA MET A 19 -21.53 -6.82 3.19
C MET A 19 -22.41 -6.06 2.19
N GLY A 20 -23.66 -6.48 2.07
CA GLY A 20 -24.70 -5.69 1.46
C GLY A 20 -24.62 -4.41 2.24
N SER A 21 -24.26 -3.33 1.54
CA SER A 21 -24.32 -1.98 2.06
C SER A 21 -25.60 -1.89 2.87
N ARG A 22 -25.50 -1.91 4.20
CA ARG A 22 -26.66 -1.67 5.05
C ARG A 22 -27.01 -0.24 4.72
N MET A 23 -28.02 -0.10 3.87
CA MET A 23 -28.62 1.14 3.47
C MET A 23 -29.25 1.70 4.74
N VAL A 24 -28.45 2.45 5.50
CA VAL A 24 -28.93 3.32 6.56
C VAL A 24 -29.83 4.31 5.83
N LYS A 25 -31.15 4.19 6.01
CA LYS A 25 -32.09 5.23 5.59
C LYS A 25 -31.64 6.51 6.29
N ARG A 26 -30.97 7.40 5.55
CA ARG A 26 -30.66 8.76 6.00
C ARG A 26 -32.00 9.49 6.19
N THR A 27 -32.36 9.80 7.42
CA THR A 27 -33.20 10.96 7.70
C THR A 27 -32.33 12.18 7.43
N CYS A 28 -32.59 12.88 6.33
CA CYS A 28 -32.02 14.19 6.06
C CYS A 28 -32.58 15.19 7.08
N GLU A 29 -31.95 15.29 8.24
CA GLU A 29 -31.97 16.54 8.98
C GLU A 29 -31.07 17.52 8.23
N LYS A 30 -31.67 18.63 7.78
CA LYS A 30 -31.02 19.70 7.04
C LYS A 30 -29.81 20.20 7.83
N LEU A 31 -28.61 19.91 7.34
CA LEU A 31 -27.43 20.67 7.71
C LEU A 31 -27.59 22.06 7.07
N ASP A 32 -27.86 23.07 7.89
CA ASP A 32 -27.87 24.47 7.46
C ASP A 32 -26.46 24.86 6.99
N ALA A 33 -26.30 24.96 5.67
CA ALA A 33 -25.07 25.40 5.02
C ALA A 33 -24.56 26.77 5.54
N ALA A 34 -25.45 27.59 6.10
CA ALA A 34 -25.11 28.90 6.66
C ALA A 34 -24.26 28.85 7.94
N LYS A 35 -24.14 27.71 8.63
CA LYS A 35 -23.26 27.58 9.82
C LYS A 35 -21.84 27.11 9.51
N ILE A 36 -21.55 26.76 8.26
CA ILE A 36 -20.21 26.30 7.86
C ILE A 36 -19.32 27.50 7.48
N ASP A 37 -19.88 28.56 6.88
CA ASP A 37 -19.12 29.74 6.43
C ASP A 37 -18.67 30.68 7.56
N GLU A 38 -19.43 30.83 8.65
CA GLU A 38 -19.09 31.79 9.73
C GLU A 38 -17.89 31.36 10.60
N GLN A 39 -17.41 30.11 10.50
CA GLN A 39 -16.17 29.67 11.16
C GLN A 39 -14.94 29.68 10.25
N GLU A 40 -15.08 29.95 8.95
CA GLU A 40 -13.97 29.93 7.98
C GLU A 40 -13.26 31.29 7.84
N GLN A 41 -13.83 32.40 8.33
CA GLN A 41 -13.24 33.73 8.14
C GLN A 41 -12.24 34.18 9.23
N ASP A 42 -12.05 33.45 10.33
CA ASP A 42 -11.26 33.93 11.48
C ASP A 42 -9.88 33.23 11.67
N LEU A 43 -9.42 32.44 10.70
CA LEU A 43 -8.13 31.73 10.76
C LEU A 43 -7.31 31.86 9.46
N GLY A 44 -7.25 33.07 8.91
CA GLY A 44 -6.39 33.40 7.77
C GLY A 44 -5.05 34.01 8.21
N GLN A 45 -3.95 33.40 7.76
CA GLN A 45 -2.54 33.86 7.82
C GLN A 45 -1.70 33.35 9.00
N SER A 46 -1.40 32.05 8.99
CA SER A 46 -0.11 31.55 9.49
C SER A 46 0.50 30.64 8.41
N GLY A 47 1.60 31.08 7.82
CA GLY A 47 2.34 30.35 6.79
C GLY A 47 2.92 29.05 7.36
N CYS A 48 2.30 27.93 7.04
CA CYS A 48 2.83 26.61 7.34
C CYS A 48 3.83 26.22 6.26
N ARG A 49 5.13 26.40 6.54
CA ARG A 49 6.20 25.67 5.84
C ARG A 49 6.11 24.19 6.22
N GLY A 50 6.21 23.33 5.22
CA GLY A 50 5.97 21.89 5.29
C GLY A 50 6.77 21.18 6.38
N GLY A 51 6.07 20.41 7.19
CA GLY A 51 6.61 19.43 8.11
C GLY A 51 6.22 18.04 7.62
N SER A 52 7.15 17.37 6.95
CA SER A 52 7.09 15.93 6.67
C SER A 52 6.92 15.20 8.00
N THR A 53 5.77 14.55 8.18
CA THR A 53 5.46 13.77 9.37
C THR A 53 5.72 12.30 9.06
N ALA A 54 7.00 11.97 8.99
CA ALA A 54 7.51 10.64 9.30
C ALA A 54 7.42 10.44 10.83
N VAL A 55 6.20 10.30 11.34
CA VAL A 55 5.96 10.03 12.76
C VAL A 55 6.10 8.52 12.98
N ASP A 56 7.01 8.17 13.88
CA ASP A 56 7.38 6.85 14.41
C ASP A 56 8.53 6.04 13.76
N ALA A 57 9.31 6.59 12.80
CA ALA A 57 10.57 5.95 12.38
C ALA A 57 11.75 6.90 12.10
N THR A 58 11.57 8.21 12.08
CA THR A 58 12.72 9.12 12.20
C THR A 58 13.07 9.20 13.67
N ILE A 59 13.87 8.25 14.12
CA ILE A 59 14.79 8.45 15.23
C ILE A 59 15.46 9.77 14.93
N ALA A 60 15.03 10.83 15.63
CA ALA A 60 15.64 12.14 15.50
C ALA A 60 17.14 11.92 15.69
N CYS A 61 17.94 12.27 14.69
CA CYS A 61 19.39 12.09 14.67
C CYS A 61 20.11 12.98 15.70
N GLY A 62 19.53 13.16 16.89
CA GLY A 62 20.25 13.57 18.09
C GLY A 62 21.01 12.37 18.66
N GLU A 63 21.99 12.66 19.51
CA GLU A 63 22.84 11.65 20.17
C GLU A 63 22.04 10.59 20.93
N ASP A 64 20.86 10.96 21.44
CA ASP A 64 19.92 10.06 22.12
C ASP A 64 19.36 8.97 21.19
N GLY A 65 19.22 9.29 19.89
CA GLY A 65 18.64 8.38 18.90
C GLY A 65 19.57 7.21 18.57
N ALA A 66 20.86 7.48 18.36
CA ALA A 66 21.85 6.44 18.06
C ALA A 66 22.00 5.43 19.20
N THR A 67 22.02 5.93 20.44
CA THR A 67 22.10 5.09 21.65
C THR A 67 20.92 4.11 21.71
N HIS A 68 19.70 4.58 21.40
CA HIS A 68 18.51 3.75 21.39
C HIS A 68 18.55 2.67 20.30
N VAL A 69 19.06 2.97 19.10
CA VAL A 69 19.21 2.00 17.99
C VAL A 69 20.09 0.83 18.43
N VAL A 70 21.27 1.13 18.98
CA VAL A 70 22.26 0.11 19.35
C VAL A 70 21.76 -0.73 20.52
N GLN A 71 21.11 -0.09 21.51
CA GLN A 71 20.47 -0.83 22.60
C GLN A 71 19.41 -1.79 22.06
N ARG A 72 18.48 -1.31 21.25
CA ARG A 72 17.40 -2.12 20.69
C ARG A 72 17.94 -3.27 19.84
N PHE A 73 18.95 -3.02 19.02
CA PHE A 73 19.62 -4.06 18.24
C PHE A 73 20.24 -5.13 19.16
N GLY A 74 20.94 -4.71 20.21
CA GLY A 74 21.50 -5.62 21.21
C GLY A 74 20.46 -6.49 21.93
N GLU A 75 19.30 -5.92 22.27
CA GLU A 75 18.16 -6.65 22.84
C GLU A 75 17.63 -7.72 21.88
N LEU A 76 17.43 -7.36 20.61
CA LEU A 76 16.95 -8.29 19.57
C LEU A 76 17.94 -9.43 19.30
N LEU A 77 19.25 -9.16 19.36
CA LEU A 77 20.28 -10.19 19.23
C LEU A 77 20.44 -11.04 20.50
N GLY A 78 19.98 -10.55 21.66
CA GLY A 78 20.31 -11.14 22.96
C GLY A 78 21.78 -10.93 23.36
N ASP A 79 22.47 -9.98 22.73
CA ASP A 79 23.88 -9.67 22.96
C ASP A 79 24.15 -8.15 22.85
N GLY A 80 23.90 -7.44 23.95
CA GLY A 80 24.18 -6.01 24.04
C GLY A 80 25.67 -5.65 24.00
N PHE A 81 26.56 -6.59 24.30
CA PHE A 81 28.00 -6.34 24.20
C PHE A 81 28.43 -6.30 22.74
N LEU A 82 27.96 -7.25 21.93
CA LEU A 82 28.22 -7.28 20.50
C LEU A 82 27.71 -6.03 19.79
N ALA A 83 26.49 -5.57 20.10
CA ALA A 83 25.95 -4.35 19.50
C ALA A 83 26.80 -3.11 19.80
N ARG A 84 27.23 -2.92 21.06
CA ARG A 84 28.14 -1.82 21.44
C ARG A 84 29.53 -1.97 20.81
N ARG A 85 30.02 -3.20 20.67
CA ARG A 85 31.29 -3.47 19.99
C ARG A 85 31.22 -3.09 18.52
N LEU A 86 30.12 -3.41 17.84
CA LEU A 86 29.88 -3.03 16.46
C LEU A 86 29.89 -1.50 16.29
N GLU A 87 29.16 -0.77 17.14
CA GLU A 87 29.16 0.69 17.14
C GLU A 87 30.58 1.27 17.38
N ALA A 88 31.26 0.81 18.43
CA ALA A 88 32.59 1.30 18.81
C ALA A 88 33.68 0.95 17.78
N SER A 89 33.47 -0.07 16.95
CA SER A 89 34.43 -0.48 15.91
C SER A 89 34.59 0.57 14.80
N GLY A 90 33.56 1.38 14.56
CA GLY A 90 33.52 2.33 13.45
C GLY A 90 33.40 1.68 12.06
N HIS A 91 33.26 0.35 11.98
CA HIS A 91 33.13 -0.38 10.70
C HIS A 91 31.71 -0.37 10.13
N ALA A 92 30.71 0.05 10.91
CA ALA A 92 29.34 0.26 10.44
C ALA A 92 29.01 1.75 10.49
N SER A 93 28.57 2.31 9.35
CA SER A 93 28.04 3.67 9.31
C SER A 93 26.78 3.76 10.20
N PRO A 94 26.41 4.95 10.72
CA PRO A 94 25.16 5.12 11.45
C PRO A 94 23.93 4.62 10.68
N ARG A 95 23.93 4.81 9.35
CA ARG A 95 22.85 4.33 8.49
C ARG A 95 22.82 2.80 8.38
N ALA A 96 23.97 2.14 8.29
CA ALA A 96 24.05 0.68 8.32
C ALA A 96 23.61 0.11 9.67
N LEU A 97 23.93 0.78 10.79
CA LEU A 97 23.44 0.39 12.13
C LEU A 97 21.91 0.48 12.23
N VAL A 98 21.31 1.56 11.72
CA VAL A 98 19.85 1.71 11.65
C VAL A 98 19.23 0.61 10.79
N ALA A 99 19.81 0.31 9.63
CA ALA A 99 19.33 -0.75 8.75
C ALA A 99 19.46 -2.14 9.40
N LEU A 100 20.56 -2.43 10.10
CA LEU A 100 20.73 -3.68 10.87
C LEU A 100 19.68 -3.83 11.97
N ALA A 101 19.41 -2.75 12.71
CA ALA A 101 18.38 -2.75 13.75
C ALA A 101 16.98 -2.98 13.15
N ALA A 102 16.64 -2.29 12.05
CA ALA A 102 15.37 -2.46 11.35
C ALA A 102 15.21 -3.88 10.78
N LEU A 103 16.29 -4.45 10.23
CA LEU A 103 16.32 -5.84 9.74
C LEU A 103 16.10 -6.83 10.89
N ALA A 104 16.75 -6.62 12.04
CA ALA A 104 16.54 -7.45 13.23
C ALA A 104 15.10 -7.33 13.77
N GLU A 105 14.54 -6.12 13.83
CA GLU A 105 13.16 -5.90 14.29
C GLU A 105 12.17 -6.69 13.43
N GLN A 106 12.31 -6.61 12.10
CA GLN A 106 11.38 -7.26 11.18
C GLN A 106 11.60 -8.77 11.05
N SER A 107 12.84 -9.26 11.15
CA SER A 107 13.15 -10.69 10.99
C SER A 107 13.08 -11.49 12.29
N VAL A 108 13.41 -10.90 13.44
CA VAL A 108 13.46 -11.58 14.75
C VAL A 108 12.19 -11.32 15.56
N HIS A 109 11.85 -10.05 15.79
CA HIS A 109 10.68 -9.69 16.59
C HIS A 109 9.39 -10.05 15.84
N MET A 110 9.20 -9.46 14.66
CA MET A 110 7.98 -9.68 13.86
C MET A 110 7.98 -11.03 13.12
N GLY A 111 9.17 -11.62 12.88
CA GLY A 111 9.43 -12.71 11.94
C GLY A 111 8.36 -13.78 11.78
N ILE A 112 7.71 -13.81 10.62
CA ILE A 112 6.75 -14.84 10.20
C ILE A 112 7.40 -15.75 9.15
N ASP A 113 7.16 -17.06 9.24
CA ASP A 113 7.56 -18.05 8.25
C ASP A 113 6.41 -18.36 7.28
N TYR A 114 6.27 -17.52 6.25
CA TYR A 114 5.21 -17.65 5.26
C TYR A 114 5.35 -18.91 4.41
N SER A 115 6.58 -19.38 4.15
CA SER A 115 6.83 -20.62 3.41
C SER A 115 6.17 -21.85 4.06
N THR A 116 6.13 -21.91 5.40
CA THR A 116 5.52 -23.02 6.15
C THR A 116 4.04 -22.77 6.46
N LEU A 117 3.68 -21.55 6.88
CA LEU A 117 2.31 -21.22 7.29
C LEU A 117 1.36 -21.05 6.11
N GLY A 118 1.89 -20.59 4.96
CA GLY A 118 1.14 -20.33 3.75
C GLY A 118 0.22 -19.13 3.84
N ILE A 119 -0.56 -18.99 2.78
CA ILE A 119 -1.59 -17.98 2.59
C ILE A 119 -2.86 -18.37 3.34
N GLY A 120 -3.58 -17.40 3.88
CA GLY A 120 -4.87 -17.62 4.55
C GLY A 120 -4.75 -18.18 5.96
N TRP A 121 -3.52 -18.27 6.49
CA TRP A 121 -3.31 -18.44 7.92
C TRP A 121 -3.84 -17.21 8.67
N ASP A 122 -4.07 -17.35 9.98
CA ASP A 122 -4.48 -16.26 10.87
C ASP A 122 -3.31 -15.28 11.06
N HIS A 123 -3.04 -14.46 10.06
CA HIS A 123 -1.96 -13.45 10.04
C HIS A 123 -2.45 -12.10 10.56
N PRO A 124 -1.56 -11.18 10.96
CA PRO A 124 -1.97 -9.89 11.49
C PRO A 124 -2.75 -9.08 10.45
N SER A 125 -3.86 -8.48 10.87
CA SER A 125 -4.75 -7.71 9.99
C SER A 125 -4.31 -6.26 9.79
N SER A 126 -3.50 -5.69 10.68
CA SER A 126 -3.05 -4.31 10.64
C SER A 126 -1.53 -4.20 10.80
N ARG A 127 -0.95 -3.09 10.32
CA ARG A 127 0.49 -2.80 10.46
C ARG A 127 0.93 -2.74 11.92
N THR A 128 0.10 -2.18 12.80
CA THR A 128 0.36 -2.15 14.26
C THR A 128 0.39 -3.55 14.86
N ALA A 129 -0.50 -4.46 14.41
CA ALA A 129 -0.49 -5.84 14.89
C ALA A 129 0.80 -6.58 14.49
N TYR A 130 1.41 -6.28 13.34
CA TYR A 130 2.75 -6.78 13.02
C TYR A 130 3.81 -6.22 13.96
N ARG A 131 3.83 -4.90 14.18
CA ARG A 131 4.79 -4.25 15.09
C ARG A 131 4.69 -4.79 16.52
N ALA A 132 3.49 -5.15 16.97
CA ALA A 132 3.28 -5.74 18.30
C ALA A 132 3.97 -7.11 18.47
N GLY A 133 4.20 -7.86 17.38
CA GLY A 133 4.95 -9.12 17.39
C GLY A 133 4.33 -10.23 18.26
N ASN A 134 3.07 -10.09 18.67
CA ASN A 134 2.38 -11.00 19.57
C ASN A 134 1.26 -11.82 18.87
N HIS A 135 1.16 -11.73 17.55
CA HIS A 135 0.17 -12.45 16.77
C HIS A 135 0.46 -13.95 16.75
N ARG A 136 -0.59 -14.76 16.54
CA ARG A 136 -0.47 -16.22 16.49
C ARG A 136 0.55 -16.69 15.44
N SER A 137 0.64 -16.01 14.30
CA SER A 137 1.52 -16.38 13.18
C SER A 137 2.97 -16.09 13.51
N THR A 138 3.22 -14.97 14.18
CA THR A 138 4.51 -14.61 14.74
C THR A 138 4.93 -15.65 15.78
N LEU A 139 4.04 -16.01 16.71
CA LEU A 139 4.32 -16.95 17.81
C LEU A 139 4.33 -18.43 17.39
N ALA A 140 3.95 -18.76 16.16
CA ALA A 140 3.89 -20.13 15.67
C ALA A 140 5.28 -20.80 15.74
N PRO A 141 5.37 -22.10 16.07
CA PRO A 141 6.67 -22.77 16.20
C PRO A 141 7.59 -22.66 14.96
N PRO A 142 7.11 -22.76 13.71
CA PRO A 142 7.95 -22.52 12.53
C PRO A 142 8.52 -21.10 12.48
N SER A 143 7.67 -20.09 12.67
CA SER A 143 8.07 -18.67 12.70
C SER A 143 9.09 -18.38 13.79
N ARG A 144 8.94 -18.95 15.00
CA ARG A 144 9.91 -18.77 16.09
C ARG A 144 11.24 -19.48 15.82
N ARG A 145 11.25 -20.65 15.20
CA ARG A 145 12.50 -21.29 14.74
C ARG A 145 13.23 -20.41 13.72
N ARG A 146 12.49 -19.90 12.73
CA ARG A 146 13.05 -18.99 11.73
C ARG A 146 13.62 -17.72 12.38
N ALA A 147 12.87 -17.09 13.29
CA ALA A 147 13.34 -15.90 14.02
C ALA A 147 14.63 -16.17 14.79
N GLN A 148 14.77 -17.34 15.44
CA GLN A 148 16.01 -17.74 16.12
C GLN A 148 17.17 -17.95 15.15
N GLU A 149 16.91 -18.51 13.96
CA GLU A 149 17.94 -18.64 12.92
C GLU A 149 18.37 -17.28 12.38
N SER A 150 17.42 -16.38 12.11
CA SER A 150 17.69 -14.99 11.70
C SER A 150 18.50 -14.26 12.77
N GLN A 151 18.17 -14.42 14.06
CA GLN A 151 18.92 -13.86 15.18
C GLN A 151 20.38 -14.32 15.18
N ARG A 152 20.63 -15.63 15.04
CA ARG A 152 22.00 -16.19 15.01
C ARG A 152 22.78 -15.69 13.79
N ARG A 153 22.15 -15.63 12.61
CA ARG A 153 22.78 -15.11 11.39
C ARG A 153 23.16 -13.64 11.54
N LEU A 154 22.25 -12.82 12.08
CA LEU A 154 22.50 -11.40 12.31
C LEU A 154 23.58 -11.17 13.38
N ALA A 155 23.64 -12.00 14.42
CA ALA A 155 24.73 -11.92 15.40
C ALA A 155 26.08 -12.28 14.77
N ALA A 156 26.15 -13.33 13.95
CA ALA A 156 27.37 -13.68 13.23
C ALA A 156 27.81 -12.56 12.27
N LEU A 157 26.85 -11.99 11.51
CA LEU A 157 27.09 -10.87 10.62
C LEU A 157 27.60 -9.64 11.38
N ALA A 158 26.94 -9.26 12.47
CA ALA A 158 27.34 -8.13 13.31
C ALA A 158 28.77 -8.33 13.88
N ALA A 159 29.13 -9.54 14.27
CA ALA A 159 30.50 -9.86 14.68
C ALA A 159 31.49 -9.68 13.53
N SER A 160 31.18 -10.22 12.35
CA SER A 160 32.03 -10.08 11.17
C SER A 160 32.26 -8.64 10.74
N VAL A 161 31.22 -7.80 10.80
CA VAL A 161 31.33 -6.35 10.53
C VAL A 161 32.13 -5.65 11.62
N ALA A 162 31.86 -5.93 12.90
CA ALA A 162 32.61 -5.35 14.01
C ALA A 162 34.12 -5.66 13.93
N ASP A 163 34.46 -6.84 13.43
CA ASP A 163 35.84 -7.31 13.28
C ASP A 163 36.49 -6.82 11.96
N GLY A 164 35.75 -6.07 11.12
CA GLY A 164 36.23 -5.54 9.84
C GLY A 164 36.38 -6.59 8.74
N SER A 165 35.84 -7.79 8.94
CA SER A 165 35.90 -8.91 8.00
C SER A 165 34.78 -8.89 6.95
N SER A 166 33.79 -8.01 7.11
CA SER A 166 32.69 -7.81 6.16
C SER A 166 32.32 -6.34 6.09
N GLU A 167 31.97 -5.88 4.90
CA GLU A 167 31.46 -4.53 4.68
C GLU A 167 29.97 -4.48 5.11
N ALA A 168 29.60 -3.49 5.90
CA ALA A 168 28.31 -3.44 6.59
C ALA A 168 27.12 -3.34 5.63
N GLU A 169 27.22 -2.51 4.60
CA GLU A 169 26.14 -2.24 3.66
C GLU A 169 25.84 -3.45 2.76
N ALA A 170 26.90 -4.11 2.26
CA ALA A 170 26.82 -5.37 1.52
C ALA A 170 26.23 -6.47 2.39
N ALA A 171 26.69 -6.60 3.64
CA ALA A 171 26.20 -7.62 4.56
C ALA A 171 24.70 -7.45 4.87
N VAL A 172 24.23 -6.22 5.12
CA VAL A 172 22.80 -5.92 5.31
C VAL A 172 22.00 -6.28 4.06
N THR A 173 22.52 -5.95 2.88
CA THR A 173 21.89 -6.23 1.58
C THR A 173 21.70 -7.73 1.38
N GLU A 174 22.77 -8.51 1.53
CA GLU A 174 22.73 -9.97 1.43
C GLU A 174 21.77 -10.59 2.45
N ALA A 175 21.79 -10.09 3.68
CA ALA A 175 20.91 -10.57 4.74
C ALA A 175 19.43 -10.29 4.44
N LEU A 176 19.06 -9.10 3.95
CA LEU A 176 17.67 -8.83 3.57
C LEU A 176 17.23 -9.74 2.42
N VAL A 177 18.05 -9.86 1.36
CA VAL A 177 17.76 -10.73 0.18
C VAL A 177 17.47 -12.16 0.63
N HIS A 178 18.29 -12.70 1.52
CA HIS A 178 18.06 -14.01 2.12
C HIS A 178 16.78 -14.05 2.96
N GLU A 179 16.55 -13.05 3.82
CA GLU A 179 15.40 -13.02 4.72
C GLU A 179 14.07 -12.92 3.99
N ILE A 180 14.01 -12.34 2.78
CA ILE A 180 12.78 -12.28 1.97
C ILE A 180 12.61 -13.49 1.04
N GLY A 181 13.50 -14.49 1.13
CA GLY A 181 13.38 -15.75 0.39
C GLY A 181 13.89 -15.72 -1.05
N LEU A 182 14.67 -14.69 -1.44
CA LEU A 182 15.30 -14.65 -2.75
C LEU A 182 16.57 -15.51 -2.78
N ARG A 183 16.81 -16.18 -3.91
CA ARG A 183 18.08 -16.88 -4.15
C ARG A 183 19.12 -15.88 -4.68
N PRO A 184 20.40 -16.00 -4.31
CA PRO A 184 21.45 -15.07 -4.76
C PRO A 184 21.65 -15.01 -6.28
N ASP A 185 21.28 -16.07 -7.01
CA ASP A 185 21.37 -16.16 -8.47
C ASP A 185 20.19 -15.50 -9.20
N GLU A 186 19.18 -15.01 -8.48
CA GLU A 186 18.01 -14.39 -9.10
C GLU A 186 18.28 -12.93 -9.51
N PRO A 187 17.76 -12.47 -10.67
CA PRO A 187 17.93 -11.08 -11.12
C PRO A 187 17.48 -10.03 -10.08
N ALA A 188 16.44 -10.34 -9.31
CA ALA A 188 15.95 -9.45 -8.25
C ALA A 188 16.97 -9.28 -7.10
N ALA A 189 17.73 -10.34 -6.77
CA ALA A 189 18.81 -10.27 -5.79
C ALA A 189 20.00 -9.49 -6.34
N ALA A 190 20.36 -9.71 -7.61
CA ALA A 190 21.45 -9.00 -8.29
C ALA A 190 21.18 -7.50 -8.45
N ALA A 191 19.90 -7.08 -8.49
CA ALA A 191 19.52 -5.68 -8.55
C ALA A 191 19.63 -4.96 -7.20
N ALA A 192 19.76 -5.68 -6.08
CA ALA A 192 19.69 -5.08 -4.76
C ALA A 192 20.88 -4.16 -4.47
N THR A 193 20.57 -2.94 -4.05
CA THR A 193 21.55 -1.97 -3.55
C THR A 193 21.27 -1.67 -2.08
N PHE A 194 22.28 -1.23 -1.34
CA PHE A 194 22.07 -0.84 0.05
C PHE A 194 21.05 0.28 0.20
N ASP A 195 21.02 1.25 -0.73
CA ASP A 195 20.04 2.34 -0.67
C ASP A 195 18.60 1.86 -0.82
N GLY A 196 18.34 0.93 -1.75
CA GLY A 196 17.02 0.33 -1.93
C GLY A 196 16.62 -0.56 -0.75
N VAL A 197 17.57 -1.35 -0.24
CA VAL A 197 17.39 -2.18 0.97
C VAL A 197 17.07 -1.33 2.20
N ALA A 198 17.81 -0.25 2.43
CA ALA A 198 17.58 0.66 3.55
C ALA A 198 16.21 1.33 3.45
N ALA A 199 15.82 1.81 2.27
CA ALA A 199 14.49 2.38 2.04
C ALA A 199 13.37 1.36 2.25
N ALA A 200 13.57 0.11 1.81
CA ALA A 200 12.62 -0.98 2.04
C ALA A 200 12.49 -1.31 3.54
N LEU A 201 13.61 -1.34 4.28
CA LEU A 201 13.61 -1.57 5.72
C LEU A 201 12.94 -0.44 6.50
N GLU A 202 13.20 0.82 6.12
CA GLU A 202 12.53 2.01 6.68
C GLU A 202 11.01 1.97 6.46
N ALA A 203 10.59 1.52 5.27
CA ALA A 203 9.18 1.31 4.94
C ALA A 203 8.60 -0.01 5.52
N GLU A 204 9.37 -0.75 6.33
CA GLU A 204 9.01 -2.03 6.96
C GLU A 204 8.62 -3.14 5.97
N LEU A 205 9.28 -3.21 4.81
CA LEU A 205 8.87 -4.10 3.71
C LEU A 205 9.38 -5.54 3.78
N LEU A 206 10.14 -5.94 4.82
CA LEU A 206 10.65 -7.31 4.89
C LEU A 206 9.52 -8.34 4.88
N LEU A 207 8.48 -8.18 5.71
CA LEU A 207 7.37 -9.12 5.75
C LEU A 207 6.48 -9.06 4.51
N PRO A 208 6.08 -7.88 3.98
CA PRO A 208 5.40 -7.80 2.68
C PRO A 208 6.15 -8.50 1.55
N LEU A 209 7.46 -8.23 1.39
CA LEU A 209 8.26 -8.84 0.33
C LEU A 209 8.45 -10.34 0.55
N ARG A 210 8.68 -10.78 1.79
CA ARG A 210 8.76 -12.21 2.12
C ARG A 210 7.47 -12.93 1.77
N ALA A 211 6.32 -12.39 2.16
CA ALA A 211 5.03 -12.98 1.85
C ALA A 211 4.86 -13.13 0.34
N LEU A 212 5.12 -12.07 -0.44
CA LEU A 212 5.02 -12.13 -1.90
C LEU A 212 5.94 -13.18 -2.54
N ASN A 213 7.17 -13.31 -2.05
CA ASN A 213 8.17 -14.23 -2.62
C ASN A 213 7.96 -15.70 -2.20
N GLU A 214 7.50 -15.95 -0.97
CA GLU A 214 7.36 -17.31 -0.43
C GLU A 214 5.99 -17.93 -0.66
N CYS A 215 4.95 -17.11 -0.68
CA CYS A 215 3.59 -17.59 -0.84
C CYS A 215 3.27 -17.88 -2.30
N GLN A 216 2.65 -19.04 -2.57
CA GLN A 216 2.16 -19.39 -3.90
C GLN A 216 0.64 -19.45 -3.91
N ILE A 217 0.04 -18.69 -4.81
CA ILE A 217 -1.39 -18.79 -5.12
C ILE A 217 -1.54 -19.53 -6.43
N ARG A 218 -2.52 -20.43 -6.48
CA ARG A 218 -2.76 -21.28 -7.66
C ARG A 218 -4.06 -20.97 -8.37
N CYS A 219 -4.98 -20.29 -7.71
CA CYS A 219 -6.27 -19.94 -8.27
C CYS A 219 -6.79 -18.62 -7.73
N THR A 220 -7.69 -17.99 -8.50
CA THR A 220 -8.48 -16.84 -8.08
C THR A 220 -9.45 -17.22 -6.95
N MET A 221 -10.12 -16.24 -6.34
CA MET A 221 -11.21 -16.51 -5.38
C MET A 221 -12.41 -17.21 -6.00
N SER A 222 -12.57 -17.08 -7.32
CA SER A 222 -13.56 -17.83 -8.10
C SER A 222 -13.09 -19.24 -8.49
N GLY A 223 -11.87 -19.64 -8.12
CA GLY A 223 -11.29 -20.95 -8.40
C GLY A 223 -10.67 -21.11 -9.78
N ALA A 224 -10.56 -20.04 -10.58
CA ALA A 224 -9.89 -20.08 -11.88
C ALA A 224 -8.39 -20.20 -11.69
N ALA A 225 -7.71 -21.05 -12.46
CA ALA A 225 -6.27 -21.23 -12.35
C ALA A 225 -5.51 -19.95 -12.69
N LEU A 226 -4.52 -19.61 -11.88
CA LEU A 226 -3.65 -18.46 -12.10
C LEU A 226 -2.37 -18.87 -12.85
N PRO A 227 -1.82 -18.00 -13.73
CA PRO A 227 -0.56 -18.25 -14.41
C PRO A 227 0.61 -18.06 -13.44
N ALA A 228 0.93 -19.12 -12.69
CA ALA A 228 1.86 -19.06 -11.55
C ALA A 228 3.27 -18.59 -11.93
N GLU A 229 3.78 -18.93 -13.11
CA GLU A 229 5.10 -18.50 -13.56
C GLU A 229 5.13 -17.00 -13.89
N ASP A 230 4.10 -16.51 -14.59
CA ASP A 230 3.99 -15.08 -14.92
C ASP A 230 3.84 -14.25 -13.63
N LEU A 231 3.02 -14.70 -12.68
CA LEU A 231 2.88 -14.04 -11.38
C LEU A 231 4.18 -14.01 -10.60
N ARG A 232 4.93 -15.13 -10.59
CA ARG A 232 6.26 -15.17 -9.95
C ARG A 232 7.22 -14.19 -10.62
N GLN A 233 7.16 -14.07 -11.95
CA GLN A 233 7.98 -13.11 -12.68
C GLN A 233 7.62 -11.66 -12.30
N VAL A 234 6.33 -11.33 -12.19
CA VAL A 234 5.87 -10.02 -11.71
C VAL A 234 6.40 -9.73 -10.32
N VAL A 235 6.26 -10.67 -9.37
CA VAL A 235 6.76 -10.52 -7.99
C VAL A 235 8.26 -10.30 -7.97
N ARG A 236 9.04 -11.05 -8.76
CA ARG A 236 10.50 -10.88 -8.86
C ARG A 236 10.88 -9.52 -9.42
N THR A 237 10.23 -9.08 -10.51
CA THR A 237 10.50 -7.78 -11.12
C THR A 237 10.18 -6.64 -10.16
N LEU A 238 9.02 -6.72 -9.49
CA LEU A 238 8.61 -5.76 -8.47
C LEU A 238 9.59 -5.73 -7.29
N THR A 239 10.00 -6.90 -6.78
CA THR A 239 10.97 -7.00 -5.68
C THR A 239 12.31 -6.39 -6.09
N GLY A 240 12.80 -6.70 -7.31
CA GLY A 240 14.02 -6.11 -7.85
C GLY A 240 13.94 -4.58 -7.96
N ALA A 241 12.81 -4.03 -8.38
CA ALA A 241 12.59 -2.58 -8.46
C ALA A 241 12.55 -1.91 -7.08
N VAL A 242 11.98 -2.56 -6.06
CA VAL A 242 12.03 -2.06 -4.67
C VAL A 242 13.47 -2.01 -4.16
N LEU A 243 14.28 -3.03 -4.46
CA LEU A 243 15.64 -3.15 -3.95
C LEU A 243 16.69 -2.39 -4.77
N SER A 244 16.38 -1.93 -5.98
CA SER A 244 17.37 -1.30 -6.87
C SER A 244 17.83 0.08 -6.43
N GLY A 245 17.01 0.80 -5.67
CA GLY A 245 17.37 2.10 -5.12
C GLY A 245 16.15 2.91 -4.69
N PRO A 246 16.36 4.09 -4.06
CA PRO A 246 15.28 4.97 -3.64
C PRO A 246 14.48 5.42 -4.86
N GLY A 247 13.17 5.19 -4.85
CA GLY A 247 12.30 5.52 -5.98
C GLY A 247 12.28 4.48 -7.12
N GLY A 248 13.11 3.43 -7.08
CA GLY A 248 13.16 2.39 -8.12
C GLY A 248 11.81 1.72 -8.36
N PHE A 249 11.06 1.44 -7.29
CA PHE A 249 9.70 0.89 -7.38
C PHE A 249 8.76 1.83 -8.14
N SER A 250 8.68 3.10 -7.72
CA SER A 250 7.81 4.08 -8.37
C SER A 250 8.22 4.31 -9.83
N GLU A 251 9.52 4.46 -10.11
CA GLU A 251 10.02 4.61 -11.48
C GLU A 251 9.61 3.42 -12.36
N TRP A 252 9.82 2.19 -11.89
CA TRP A 252 9.46 0.98 -12.63
C TRP A 252 7.97 0.94 -12.96
N ARG A 253 7.08 1.29 -12.01
CA ARG A 253 5.62 1.29 -12.24
C ARG A 253 5.23 2.16 -13.43
N TYR A 254 5.84 3.34 -13.56
CA TYR A 254 5.47 4.33 -14.58
C TYR A 254 6.25 4.19 -15.90
N THR A 255 7.39 3.51 -15.91
CA THR A 255 8.27 3.40 -17.09
C THR A 255 8.18 2.06 -17.81
N ASN A 256 7.68 1.00 -17.17
CA ASN A 256 7.53 -0.29 -17.84
C ASN A 256 6.48 -0.21 -18.98
N PRO A 257 6.59 -1.05 -20.04
CA PRO A 257 5.71 -0.96 -21.21
C PRO A 257 4.22 -1.08 -20.89
N VAL A 258 3.84 -1.95 -19.94
CA VAL A 258 2.44 -2.13 -19.55
C VAL A 258 1.93 -0.91 -18.78
N GLY A 259 2.75 -0.35 -17.89
CA GLY A 259 2.44 0.89 -17.16
C GLY A 259 2.26 2.09 -18.09
N GLN A 260 3.12 2.24 -19.09
CA GLN A 260 2.99 3.29 -20.10
C GLN A 260 1.72 3.13 -20.95
N GLU A 261 1.42 1.90 -21.38
CA GLU A 261 0.20 1.60 -22.10
C GLU A 261 -1.04 1.85 -21.23
N GLN A 262 -0.98 1.52 -19.93
CA GLN A 262 -2.02 1.85 -18.99
C GLN A 262 -2.29 3.35 -18.92
N LEU A 263 -1.28 4.22 -19.06
CA LEU A 263 -1.45 5.69 -19.00
C LEU A 263 -1.66 6.36 -20.37
N ARG A 264 -1.73 5.60 -21.47
CA ARG A 264 -1.96 6.12 -22.82
C ARG A 264 -3.19 7.05 -22.89
N GLY A 265 -3.07 8.15 -23.63
CA GLY A 265 -4.13 9.14 -23.78
C GLY A 265 -4.11 10.26 -22.71
N LEU A 266 -3.22 10.17 -21.72
CA LEU A 266 -2.88 11.31 -20.87
C LEU A 266 -1.75 12.14 -21.48
N SER A 267 -1.76 13.45 -21.23
CA SER A 267 -0.64 14.32 -21.56
C SER A 267 0.55 14.09 -20.60
N PRO A 268 1.78 14.51 -20.96
CA PRO A 268 2.91 14.46 -20.05
C PRO A 268 2.66 15.19 -18.72
N GLN A 269 2.00 16.35 -18.76
CA GLN A 269 1.65 17.13 -17.57
C GLN A 269 0.63 16.38 -16.69
N GLN A 270 -0.33 15.70 -17.29
CA GLN A 270 -1.27 14.86 -16.54
C GLN A 270 -0.59 13.67 -15.88
N ILE A 271 0.38 13.05 -16.56
CA ILE A 271 1.17 11.93 -15.99
C ILE A 271 2.04 12.45 -14.84
N GLU A 272 2.68 13.60 -14.98
CA GLU A 272 3.45 14.23 -13.92
C GLU A 272 2.57 14.54 -12.69
N ALA A 273 1.43 15.20 -12.92
CA ALA A 273 0.45 15.48 -11.87
C ALA A 273 -0.17 14.20 -11.28
N TRP A 274 -0.28 13.11 -12.04
CA TRP A 274 -0.68 11.80 -11.49
C TRP A 274 0.39 11.22 -10.58
N ARG A 275 1.67 11.33 -10.94
CA ARG A 275 2.79 10.75 -10.19
C ARG A 275 3.08 11.51 -8.90
N GLU A 276 3.03 12.83 -8.94
CA GLU A 276 3.32 13.71 -7.79
C GLU A 276 2.41 13.39 -6.60
N ALA A 277 2.99 13.06 -5.45
CA ALA A 277 2.24 12.80 -4.22
C ALA A 277 1.59 14.10 -3.74
N ALA A 278 0.29 14.07 -3.44
CA ALA A 278 -0.42 15.20 -2.87
C ALA A 278 -0.82 14.92 -1.42
N GLU A 279 -0.91 15.99 -0.63
CA GLU A 279 -1.46 15.98 0.71
C GLU A 279 -2.39 17.16 0.94
N MET A 280 -3.35 16.98 1.83
CA MET A 280 -4.32 18.00 2.21
C MET A 280 -4.72 17.85 3.67
N SER A 281 -4.67 18.96 4.39
CA SER A 281 -5.17 19.07 5.76
C SER A 281 -6.65 19.46 5.76
N HIS A 282 -7.40 18.86 6.67
CA HIS A 282 -8.83 19.06 6.83
C HIS A 282 -9.15 19.48 8.26
N GLN A 283 -10.42 19.76 8.52
CA GLN A 283 -10.90 20.09 9.86
C GLN A 283 -10.56 18.98 10.87
N ARG A 284 -10.45 19.36 12.15
CA ARG A 284 -10.16 18.46 13.28
C ARG A 284 -8.80 17.73 13.16
N GLY A 285 -7.89 18.26 12.35
CA GLY A 285 -6.55 17.70 12.16
C GLY A 285 -6.53 16.43 11.30
N VAL A 286 -7.65 16.04 10.68
CA VAL A 286 -7.67 14.96 9.69
C VAL A 286 -6.79 15.38 8.50
N ARG A 287 -5.97 14.47 8.01
CA ARG A 287 -5.15 14.68 6.82
C ARG A 287 -5.42 13.57 5.82
N THR A 288 -5.57 13.95 4.56
CA THR A 288 -5.55 12.99 3.46
C THR A 288 -4.25 13.15 2.71
N HIS A 289 -3.59 12.06 2.42
CA HIS A 289 -2.34 12.11 1.68
C HIS A 289 -2.23 10.88 0.79
N GLU A 290 -1.52 11.03 -0.31
CA GLU A 290 -0.99 9.88 -1.01
C GLU A 290 0.27 9.38 -0.30
N ASP A 291 0.79 8.26 -0.78
CA ASP A 291 2.05 7.76 -0.25
C ASP A 291 3.23 8.66 -0.64
N ALA A 292 4.31 8.60 0.15
CA ALA A 292 5.50 9.41 -0.04
C ALA A 292 6.20 9.14 -1.40
N PRO A 293 7.14 10.00 -1.83
CA PRO A 293 7.99 9.72 -2.98
C PRO A 293 8.62 8.32 -2.86
N GLY A 294 8.41 7.48 -3.88
CA GLY A 294 8.85 6.09 -3.90
C GLY A 294 7.74 5.06 -3.65
N GLU A 295 6.56 5.48 -3.17
CA GLU A 295 5.31 4.68 -3.13
C GLU A 295 5.40 3.33 -2.37
N LEU A 296 6.36 3.20 -1.44
CA LEU A 296 6.60 1.97 -0.67
C LEU A 296 5.51 1.67 0.38
N GLY A 297 4.81 2.68 0.88
CA GLY A 297 3.64 2.53 1.74
C GLY A 297 2.44 1.86 1.07
N LEU A 298 2.41 1.76 -0.27
CA LEU A 298 1.36 1.01 -0.98
C LEU A 298 1.29 -0.48 -0.57
N PHE A 299 2.42 -1.06 -0.16
CA PHE A 299 2.49 -2.44 0.35
C PHE A 299 1.68 -2.63 1.64
N TRP A 300 1.50 -1.56 2.41
CA TRP A 300 0.74 -1.55 3.65
C TRP A 300 -0.70 -1.09 3.47
N ALA A 301 -1.04 -0.48 2.34
CA ALA A 301 -2.38 0.07 2.10
C ALA A 301 -3.47 -1.00 2.22
N THR A 302 -3.22 -2.22 1.74
CA THR A 302 -4.18 -3.32 1.87
C THR A 302 -4.30 -3.87 3.29
N LYS A 303 -3.56 -3.37 4.28
CA LYS A 303 -3.76 -3.68 5.70
C LYS A 303 -4.70 -2.71 6.41
N ILE A 304 -5.36 -1.85 5.64
CA ILE A 304 -6.45 -0.95 6.09
C ILE A 304 -7.73 -1.44 5.38
N GLY A 305 -8.90 -1.42 6.03
CA GLY A 305 -10.19 -1.70 5.35
C GLY A 305 -10.67 -3.15 5.38
N GLY A 306 -11.40 -3.53 6.45
CA GLY A 306 -12.11 -4.82 6.56
C GLY A 306 -11.17 -6.04 6.55
N PRO A 307 -11.64 -7.31 6.51
CA PRO A 307 -10.80 -8.52 6.48
C PRO A 307 -9.96 -8.51 5.21
N SER A 308 -8.90 -7.74 5.26
CA SER A 308 -8.34 -7.19 4.06
C SER A 308 -7.39 -8.23 3.50
N HIS A 309 -7.61 -8.49 2.23
CA HIS A 309 -6.86 -9.33 1.32
C HIS A 309 -5.43 -8.76 1.16
N GLY A 310 -4.68 -8.73 2.27
CA GLY A 310 -3.33 -8.22 2.33
C GLY A 310 -2.36 -9.16 1.64
N PHE A 311 -1.10 -8.74 1.57
CA PHE A 311 0.00 -9.47 0.92
C PHE A 311 0.21 -10.92 1.41
N ASP A 312 -0.40 -11.35 2.52
CA ASP A 312 -0.28 -12.68 3.11
C ASP A 312 -1.63 -13.41 3.31
N TYR A 313 -2.75 -12.78 2.96
CA TYR A 313 -4.06 -13.44 2.97
C TYR A 313 -4.54 -13.77 1.55
N GLU A 314 -4.37 -12.83 0.62
CA GLU A 314 -4.76 -12.96 -0.79
C GLU A 314 -3.77 -12.12 -1.60
N SER A 315 -2.53 -12.61 -1.66
CA SER A 315 -1.42 -11.82 -2.17
C SER A 315 -1.59 -11.40 -3.63
N GLN A 316 -2.47 -12.04 -4.41
CA GLN A 316 -2.82 -11.62 -5.77
C GLN A 316 -3.65 -10.32 -5.79
N CYS A 317 -4.43 -10.03 -4.74
CA CYS A 317 -5.29 -8.84 -4.71
C CYS A 317 -4.51 -7.54 -4.48
N ILE A 318 -3.33 -7.61 -3.85
CA ILE A 318 -2.46 -6.44 -3.69
C ILE A 318 -1.64 -6.15 -4.95
N LEU A 319 -1.33 -7.17 -5.77
CA LEU A 319 -0.48 -6.99 -6.96
C LEU A 319 -1.00 -5.92 -7.95
N PRO A 320 -2.30 -5.81 -8.27
CA PRO A 320 -2.80 -4.73 -9.12
C PRO A 320 -2.46 -3.35 -8.56
N LEU A 321 -2.54 -3.16 -7.24
CA LEU A 321 -2.17 -1.89 -6.63
C LEU A 321 -0.66 -1.62 -6.81
N LEU A 322 0.18 -2.62 -6.61
CA LEU A 322 1.63 -2.44 -6.65
C LEU A 322 2.18 -2.34 -8.08
N ALA A 323 1.65 -3.10 -9.03
CA ALA A 323 2.21 -3.23 -10.37
C ALA A 323 1.59 -2.29 -11.40
N ASN A 324 0.31 -1.90 -11.25
CA ASN A 324 -0.35 -1.05 -12.24
C ASN A 324 -0.01 0.44 -12.00
N ALA A 325 0.46 1.12 -13.04
CA ALA A 325 0.73 2.56 -13.04
C ALA A 325 -0.54 3.39 -12.82
N ARG A 326 -1.69 2.84 -13.24
CA ARG A 326 -3.00 3.51 -13.12
C ARG A 326 -3.60 3.45 -11.71
N HIS A 327 -2.97 2.80 -10.74
CA HIS A 327 -3.54 2.65 -9.39
C HIS A 327 -2.79 3.48 -8.36
N LYS A 328 -3.53 4.09 -7.44
CA LYS A 328 -3.00 4.75 -6.24
C LYS A 328 -3.92 4.46 -5.06
N VAL A 329 -3.46 4.85 -3.88
CA VAL A 329 -4.28 4.86 -2.67
C VAL A 329 -4.23 6.24 -2.06
N LEU A 330 -5.40 6.75 -1.72
CA LEU A 330 -5.58 7.88 -0.84
C LEU A 330 -5.63 7.37 0.59
N LEU A 331 -4.69 7.79 1.42
CA LEU A 331 -4.59 7.46 2.84
C LEU A 331 -5.20 8.58 3.67
N ILE A 332 -5.84 8.20 4.78
CA ILE A 332 -6.53 9.12 5.69
C ILE A 332 -5.91 8.97 7.08
N SER A 333 -5.14 9.98 7.49
CA SER A 333 -4.55 10.07 8.82
C SER A 333 -5.47 10.87 9.73
N ASP A 334 -5.89 10.28 10.85
CA ASP A 334 -6.74 10.92 11.85
C ASP A 334 -5.95 11.03 13.16
N PRO A 335 -5.90 12.20 13.83
CA PRO A 335 -5.15 12.36 15.09
C PRO A 335 -5.56 11.39 16.20
N LYS A 336 -6.76 10.81 16.13
CA LYS A 336 -7.20 9.77 17.07
C LYS A 336 -6.46 8.43 16.88
N TRP A 337 -5.86 8.21 15.71
CA TRP A 337 -5.01 7.07 15.36
C TRP A 337 -3.66 7.59 14.82
N PRO A 338 -2.80 8.13 15.70
CA PRO A 338 -1.59 8.85 15.28
C PRO A 338 -0.53 7.96 14.64
N HIS A 339 -0.60 6.64 14.83
CA HIS A 339 0.47 5.71 14.45
C HIS A 339 0.44 5.24 13.00
N HIS A 340 -0.71 5.35 12.32
CA HIS A 340 -0.88 4.94 10.92
C HIS A 340 -2.18 5.53 10.32
N PRO A 341 -2.32 5.55 8.99
CA PRO A 341 -3.57 5.99 8.37
C PRO A 341 -4.76 5.14 8.81
N ALA A 342 -5.79 5.79 9.37
CA ALA A 342 -7.00 5.16 9.90
C ALA A 342 -8.01 4.76 8.82
N GLY A 343 -7.86 5.28 7.61
CA GLY A 343 -8.71 4.95 6.48
C GLY A 343 -7.97 5.04 5.16
N ARG A 344 -8.61 4.50 4.12
CA ARG A 344 -8.10 4.57 2.76
C ARG A 344 -9.20 4.59 1.72
N ALA A 345 -8.89 5.06 0.52
CA ALA A 345 -9.68 4.80 -0.66
C ALA A 345 -8.76 4.50 -1.86
N HIS A 346 -9.16 3.56 -2.71
CA HIS A 346 -8.43 3.34 -3.96
C HIS A 346 -8.74 4.43 -4.97
N TRP A 347 -7.70 4.84 -5.67
CA TRP A 347 -7.78 5.67 -6.86
C TRP A 347 -7.31 4.90 -8.07
N ARG A 348 -8.07 5.04 -9.16
CA ARG A 348 -7.72 4.44 -10.44
C ARG A 348 -7.86 5.46 -11.55
N LEU A 349 -6.92 5.47 -12.48
CA LEU A 349 -7.13 6.05 -13.80
C LEU A 349 -7.78 5.00 -14.69
N LEU A 350 -8.97 5.29 -15.18
CA LEU A 350 -9.75 4.43 -16.07
C LEU A 350 -10.17 5.23 -17.32
N TRP A 351 -10.67 4.55 -18.35
CA TRP A 351 -11.07 5.20 -19.60
C TRP A 351 -12.54 4.94 -19.89
N SER A 352 -13.36 5.99 -19.97
CA SER A 352 -14.74 5.88 -20.43
C SER A 352 -14.78 5.65 -21.93
N VAL A 353 -15.55 4.65 -22.35
CA VAL A 353 -15.88 4.42 -23.77
C VAL A 353 -17.29 4.93 -24.12
N GLY A 354 -17.89 5.70 -23.21
CA GLY A 354 -19.26 6.18 -23.31
C GLY A 354 -20.29 5.14 -22.89
N SER A 355 -21.54 5.34 -23.33
CA SER A 355 -22.64 4.41 -23.10
C SER A 355 -22.86 3.51 -24.32
N ARG A 356 -23.72 2.50 -24.18
CA ARG A 356 -24.18 1.67 -25.29
C ARG A 356 -24.83 2.49 -26.41
N GLU A 357 -25.54 3.56 -26.04
CA GLU A 357 -26.21 4.45 -26.99
C GLU A 357 -25.26 5.45 -27.64
N ARG A 358 -24.18 5.82 -26.93
CA ARG A 358 -23.20 6.81 -27.39
C ARG A 358 -21.79 6.32 -27.06
N ARG A 359 -21.27 5.45 -27.92
CA ARG A 359 -19.85 5.06 -27.87
C ARG A 359 -18.98 6.21 -28.34
N LEU A 360 -17.92 6.46 -27.58
CA LEU A 360 -16.90 7.42 -27.96
C LEU A 360 -15.97 6.79 -29.01
N SER A 361 -15.51 7.58 -29.98
CA SER A 361 -14.47 7.16 -30.92
C SER A 361 -13.15 6.93 -30.19
N ASP A 362 -12.88 7.78 -29.18
CA ASP A 362 -11.66 7.79 -28.40
C ASP A 362 -12.02 7.69 -26.91
N PRO A 363 -11.45 6.72 -26.17
CA PRO A 363 -11.72 6.60 -24.74
C PRO A 363 -11.19 7.81 -23.96
N GLU A 364 -12.00 8.33 -23.04
CA GLU A 364 -11.65 9.51 -22.24
C GLU A 364 -11.23 9.13 -20.82
N PRO A 365 -10.19 9.75 -20.23
CA PRO A 365 -9.74 9.41 -18.88
C PRO A 365 -10.77 9.78 -17.81
N ARG A 366 -10.77 9.01 -16.72
CA ARG A 366 -11.56 9.20 -15.50
C ARG A 366 -10.65 8.96 -14.30
N LEU A 367 -10.64 9.88 -13.35
CA LEU A 367 -10.17 9.61 -11.98
C LEU A 367 -11.30 8.89 -11.25
N TRP A 368 -11.13 7.60 -11.02
CA TRP A 368 -12.10 6.76 -10.33
C TRP A 368 -11.74 6.66 -8.85
N LEU A 369 -12.61 7.19 -8.00
CA LEU A 369 -12.51 7.03 -6.55
C LEU A 369 -13.47 5.93 -6.08
N GLU A 370 -12.90 4.93 -5.42
CA GLU A 370 -13.65 3.90 -4.69
C GLU A 370 -14.11 4.43 -3.31
N VAL A 371 -14.94 3.65 -2.62
CA VAL A 371 -15.45 4.04 -1.29
C VAL A 371 -14.32 4.08 -0.27
N VAL A 372 -14.42 5.01 0.69
CA VAL A 372 -13.52 5.06 1.84
C VAL A 372 -13.75 3.83 2.73
N ASN A 373 -12.69 3.07 2.95
CA ASN A 373 -12.65 1.96 3.88
C ASN A 373 -11.93 2.38 5.17
N CYS A 374 -12.39 1.88 6.31
CA CYS A 374 -11.80 2.13 7.63
C CYS A 374 -10.93 0.97 8.10
N ASP A 375 -9.86 1.30 8.82
CA ASP A 375 -9.08 0.30 9.55
C ASP A 375 -9.96 -0.47 10.55
N PHE A 376 -9.58 -1.72 10.85
CA PHE A 376 -10.25 -2.54 11.85
C PHE A 376 -10.32 -1.87 13.22
N ASP A 377 -9.22 -1.23 13.63
CA ASP A 377 -9.13 -0.56 14.92
C ASP A 377 -9.94 0.75 14.96
N ALA A 378 -10.46 1.19 13.82
CA ALA A 378 -11.35 2.34 13.68
C ALA A 378 -12.81 1.96 13.36
N GLN A 379 -13.17 0.67 13.41
CA GLN A 379 -14.54 0.21 13.21
C GLN A 379 -15.47 0.75 14.30
N GLY A 380 -16.48 1.52 13.89
CA GLY A 380 -17.48 2.10 14.81
C GLY A 380 -17.60 3.62 14.73
N LEU A 381 -16.72 4.31 13.99
CA LEU A 381 -16.89 5.72 13.69
C LEU A 381 -17.73 5.95 12.42
N SER A 382 -18.42 7.09 12.39
CA SER A 382 -18.92 7.63 11.13
C SER A 382 -17.73 7.99 10.24
N THR A 383 -17.68 7.37 9.06
CA THR A 383 -16.71 7.67 8.01
C THR A 383 -17.10 8.91 7.20
N ASP A 384 -18.16 9.64 7.56
CA ASP A 384 -18.65 10.78 6.78
C ASP A 384 -17.59 11.89 6.69
N VAL A 385 -16.89 12.19 7.80
CA VAL A 385 -15.80 13.18 7.80
C VAL A 385 -14.66 12.76 6.88
N TRP A 386 -14.32 11.47 6.88
CA TRP A 386 -13.27 10.91 6.02
C TRP A 386 -13.68 10.88 4.56
N GLN A 387 -14.95 10.60 4.27
CA GLN A 387 -15.52 10.64 2.92
C GLN A 387 -15.47 12.05 2.34
N VAL A 388 -15.85 13.06 3.12
CA VAL A 388 -15.76 14.47 2.72
C VAL A 388 -14.30 14.86 2.47
N ALA A 389 -13.39 14.50 3.38
CA ALA A 389 -11.96 14.76 3.22
C ALA A 389 -11.39 14.10 1.95
N ALA A 390 -11.79 12.85 1.68
CA ALA A 390 -11.37 12.13 0.49
C ALA A 390 -11.91 12.75 -0.80
N LEU A 391 -13.17 13.21 -0.80
CA LEU A 391 -13.76 13.92 -1.95
C LEU A 391 -13.07 15.26 -2.22
N LYS A 392 -12.75 16.05 -1.18
CA LYS A 392 -11.98 17.31 -1.31
C LYS A 392 -10.62 17.07 -1.96
N HIS A 393 -9.91 16.04 -1.53
CA HIS A 393 -8.63 15.67 -2.14
C HIS A 393 -8.81 15.24 -3.60
N ALA A 394 -9.77 14.35 -3.88
CA ALA A 394 -10.02 13.85 -5.23
C ALA A 394 -10.43 14.97 -6.21
N LEU A 395 -11.22 15.93 -5.76
CA LEU A 395 -11.59 17.12 -6.53
C LEU A 395 -10.35 17.96 -6.85
N ALA A 396 -9.47 18.21 -5.87
CA ALA A 396 -8.24 18.95 -6.11
C ALA A 396 -7.33 18.24 -7.12
N ARG A 397 -7.19 16.91 -7.04
CA ARG A 397 -6.45 16.13 -8.03
C ARG A 397 -7.08 16.19 -9.43
N SER A 398 -8.41 16.09 -9.50
CA SER A 398 -9.18 16.20 -10.75
C SER A 398 -8.97 17.53 -11.44
N SER A 399 -9.05 18.63 -10.70
CA SER A 399 -8.78 19.97 -11.20
C SER A 399 -7.32 20.15 -11.62
N ALA A 400 -6.36 19.67 -10.82
CA ALA A 400 -4.93 19.75 -11.15
C ALA A 400 -4.57 18.98 -12.44
N MET A 401 -5.22 17.85 -12.70
CA MET A 401 -5.00 17.06 -13.92
C MET A 401 -5.88 17.50 -15.10
N GLY A 402 -6.95 18.27 -14.85
CA GLY A 402 -8.01 18.47 -15.85
C GLY A 402 -8.67 17.16 -16.31
N VAL A 403 -8.77 16.18 -15.41
CA VAL A 403 -9.36 14.86 -15.70
C VAL A 403 -10.64 14.70 -14.87
N PRO A 404 -11.79 14.32 -15.48
CA PRO A 404 -13.04 14.14 -14.75
C PRO A 404 -12.96 13.14 -13.59
N LEU A 405 -13.57 13.49 -12.45
CA LEU A 405 -13.66 12.65 -11.26
C LEU A 405 -14.97 11.85 -11.25
N SER A 406 -14.86 10.52 -11.24
CA SER A 406 -15.97 9.58 -11.17
C SER A 406 -16.07 8.97 -9.77
N VAL A 407 -17.18 9.23 -9.09
CA VAL A 407 -17.48 8.71 -7.74
C VAL A 407 -18.80 7.92 -7.72
N ALA A 408 -19.08 7.22 -6.62
CA ALA A 408 -20.32 6.47 -6.48
C ALA A 408 -21.56 7.40 -6.57
N PRO A 409 -22.67 6.99 -7.23
CA PRO A 409 -23.82 7.86 -7.51
C PRO A 409 -24.39 8.58 -6.28
N GLN A 410 -24.38 7.92 -5.13
CA GLN A 410 -24.91 8.46 -3.87
C GLN A 410 -24.10 9.64 -3.32
N LEU A 411 -22.89 9.88 -3.84
CA LEU A 411 -22.03 10.99 -3.42
C LEU A 411 -22.22 12.25 -4.28
N ALA A 412 -23.17 12.27 -5.21
CA ALA A 412 -23.35 13.40 -6.14
C ALA A 412 -23.67 14.73 -5.45
N GLU A 413 -24.54 14.71 -4.44
CA GLU A 413 -24.86 15.93 -3.69
C GLU A 413 -23.67 16.41 -2.87
N ASP A 414 -22.99 15.49 -2.17
CA ASP A 414 -21.77 15.82 -1.40
C ASP A 414 -20.69 16.39 -2.32
N LEU A 415 -20.51 15.81 -3.51
CA LEU A 415 -19.56 16.28 -4.53
C LEU A 415 -19.90 17.70 -5.02
N ARG A 416 -21.17 18.01 -5.30
CA ARG A 416 -21.60 19.37 -5.69
C ARG A 416 -21.39 20.37 -4.57
N LEU A 417 -21.79 20.04 -3.35
CA LEU A 417 -21.63 20.91 -2.19
C LEU A 417 -20.16 21.23 -1.95
N ILE A 418 -19.29 20.22 -2.01
CA ILE A 418 -17.85 20.41 -1.83
C ILE A 418 -17.26 21.25 -2.96
N ALA A 419 -17.53 20.92 -4.22
CA ALA A 419 -17.01 21.68 -5.36
C ALA A 419 -17.41 23.17 -5.30
N ASN A 420 -18.68 23.45 -4.99
CA ASN A 420 -19.18 24.81 -4.80
C ASN A 420 -18.49 25.53 -3.62
N SER A 421 -18.35 24.85 -2.47
CA SER A 421 -17.71 25.43 -1.29
C SER A 421 -16.23 25.77 -1.51
N GLN A 422 -15.56 25.04 -2.40
CA GLN A 422 -14.16 25.29 -2.75
C GLN A 422 -14.00 26.27 -3.92
N GLY A 423 -15.10 26.84 -4.44
CA GLY A 423 -15.07 27.73 -5.60
C GLY A 423 -14.52 27.06 -6.85
N MET A 424 -14.65 25.74 -6.97
CA MET A 424 -14.14 25.01 -8.13
C MET A 424 -15.05 25.22 -9.34
N GLU A 425 -14.46 25.60 -10.46
CA GLU A 425 -15.14 25.64 -11.74
C GLU A 425 -15.38 24.21 -12.23
N GLY A 426 -16.62 23.87 -12.56
CA GLY A 426 -16.98 22.56 -13.07
C GLY A 426 -18.45 22.19 -12.85
N GLU A 427 -18.85 21.05 -13.41
CA GLU A 427 -20.23 20.56 -13.34
C GLU A 427 -20.28 19.11 -12.85
N VAL A 428 -21.33 18.77 -12.11
CA VAL A 428 -21.57 17.40 -11.63
C VAL A 428 -22.76 16.78 -12.33
N HIS A 429 -22.50 15.71 -13.07
CA HIS A 429 -23.48 14.95 -13.84
C HIS A 429 -23.72 13.57 -13.25
N GLN A 430 -24.90 13.02 -13.48
CA GLN A 430 -25.13 11.58 -13.34
C GLN A 430 -24.90 10.94 -14.70
N VAL A 431 -24.04 9.92 -14.75
CA VAL A 431 -23.68 9.23 -15.97
C VAL A 431 -23.85 7.72 -15.81
N CYS A 432 -24.05 7.03 -16.92
CA CYS A 432 -23.99 5.59 -17.01
C CYS A 432 -23.02 5.27 -18.15
N GLU A 433 -21.82 4.80 -17.80
CA GLU A 433 -20.74 4.61 -18.76
C GLU A 433 -20.11 3.23 -18.62
N SER A 434 -19.61 2.69 -19.72
CA SER A 434 -18.72 1.53 -19.71
C SER A 434 -17.27 2.00 -19.64
N LEU A 435 -16.42 1.26 -18.94
CA LEU A 435 -15.02 1.58 -18.76
C LEU A 435 -14.15 0.59 -19.49
N LEU A 436 -13.13 1.07 -20.17
CA LEU A 436 -12.04 0.31 -20.74
C LEU A 436 -10.97 0.09 -19.66
N LEU A 437 -10.76 -1.17 -19.33
CA LEU A 437 -9.67 -1.66 -18.51
C LEU A 437 -8.58 -2.16 -19.43
N ARG A 438 -7.44 -1.47 -19.44
CA ARG A 438 -6.24 -1.90 -20.18
C ARG A 438 -5.52 -3.05 -19.47
N PRO A 439 -4.68 -3.85 -20.15
CA PRO A 439 -3.94 -4.96 -19.54
C PRO A 439 -3.32 -4.60 -18.19
N SER A 440 -3.44 -5.49 -17.22
CA SER A 440 -2.80 -5.34 -15.92
C SER A 440 -1.35 -5.82 -15.98
N ASN A 441 -0.44 -5.03 -15.43
CA ASN A 441 0.95 -5.41 -15.22
C ASN A 441 1.08 -6.48 -14.10
N ALA A 442 0.05 -6.61 -13.26
CA ALA A 442 -0.05 -7.67 -12.27
C ALA A 442 -0.55 -9.00 -12.84
N ILE A 443 -0.91 -9.05 -14.13
CA ILE A 443 -1.64 -10.15 -14.81
C ILE A 443 -3.07 -10.31 -14.31
N VAL A 444 -3.31 -10.06 -13.03
CA VAL A 444 -4.61 -10.06 -12.38
C VAL A 444 -5.11 -8.63 -12.16
N GLU A 445 -6.42 -8.45 -12.10
CA GLU A 445 -7.09 -7.24 -11.64
C GLU A 445 -8.03 -7.59 -10.49
N ALA A 446 -8.20 -6.68 -9.53
CA ALA A 446 -9.06 -6.88 -8.38
C ALA A 446 -9.85 -5.60 -8.09
N SER A 447 -11.16 -5.64 -8.32
CA SER A 447 -12.09 -4.59 -7.91
C SER A 447 -13.53 -5.09 -7.92
N ASP A 448 -14.15 -5.11 -6.74
CA ASP A 448 -15.59 -5.42 -6.60
C ASP A 448 -16.50 -4.34 -7.22
N TYR A 449 -15.93 -3.18 -7.58
CA TYR A 449 -16.67 -2.05 -8.15
C TYR A 449 -16.70 -2.05 -9.68
N LEU A 450 -15.77 -2.75 -10.33
CA LEU A 450 -15.62 -2.73 -11.79
C LEU A 450 -16.22 -3.98 -12.45
N SER A 451 -16.25 -5.09 -11.74
CA SER A 451 -16.69 -6.38 -12.25
C SER A 451 -17.33 -7.20 -11.11
N PRO A 452 -18.31 -8.08 -11.40
CA PRO A 452 -18.74 -9.09 -10.44
C PRO A 452 -17.67 -10.17 -10.18
N LEU A 453 -16.59 -10.19 -10.98
CA LEU A 453 -15.44 -11.05 -10.75
C LEU A 453 -14.58 -10.45 -9.63
N HIS A 454 -14.36 -11.23 -8.59
CA HIS A 454 -13.27 -10.98 -7.65
C HIS A 454 -12.00 -11.60 -8.26
N ASP A 455 -10.89 -10.85 -8.24
CA ASP A 455 -9.56 -11.22 -8.75
C ASP A 455 -9.55 -12.05 -10.06
N TRP A 456 -9.42 -11.41 -11.22
CA TRP A 456 -9.44 -12.10 -12.51
C TRP A 456 -8.22 -11.79 -13.36
N ILE A 457 -7.87 -12.70 -14.28
CA ILE A 457 -6.78 -12.50 -15.24
C ILE A 457 -7.20 -11.42 -16.23
N GLN A 458 -6.40 -10.37 -16.34
CA GLN A 458 -6.65 -9.21 -17.18
C GLN A 458 -5.42 -8.89 -18.06
N GLN A 459 -5.18 -9.70 -19.09
CA GLN A 459 -4.03 -9.56 -19.99
C GLN A 459 -4.34 -8.78 -21.27
N THR A 460 -5.62 -8.53 -21.54
CA THR A 460 -6.10 -7.79 -22.71
C THR A 460 -6.98 -6.62 -22.30
N ASP A 461 -7.27 -5.74 -23.26
CA ASP A 461 -8.31 -4.73 -23.10
C ASP A 461 -9.65 -5.40 -22.79
N GLU A 462 -10.33 -4.91 -21.76
CA GLU A 462 -11.66 -5.37 -21.34
C GLU A 462 -12.58 -4.18 -21.15
N VAL A 463 -13.85 -4.31 -21.57
CA VAL A 463 -14.86 -3.28 -21.36
C VAL A 463 -15.81 -3.77 -20.28
N THR A 464 -15.98 -2.98 -19.21
CA THR A 464 -16.90 -3.30 -18.13
C THR A 464 -18.36 -3.27 -18.61
N ALA A 465 -19.27 -3.83 -17.80
CA ALA A 465 -20.67 -3.45 -17.91
C ALA A 465 -20.84 -1.94 -17.68
N GLU A 466 -21.98 -1.38 -18.07
CA GLU A 466 -22.29 0.02 -17.75
C GLU A 466 -22.42 0.19 -16.23
N ILE A 467 -21.80 1.25 -15.70
CA ILE A 467 -21.80 1.56 -14.28
C ILE A 467 -22.37 2.96 -14.11
N ALA A 468 -23.38 3.09 -13.27
CA ALA A 468 -23.91 4.38 -12.86
C ALA A 468 -22.91 5.09 -11.95
N ARG A 469 -22.62 6.37 -12.22
CA ARG A 469 -21.65 7.19 -11.47
C ARG A 469 -22.09 8.64 -11.38
N ALA A 470 -21.58 9.33 -10.37
CA ALA A 470 -21.55 10.78 -10.34
C ALA A 470 -20.21 11.27 -10.90
N LEU A 471 -20.25 12.14 -11.90
CA LEU A 471 -19.09 12.62 -12.63
C LEU A 471 -18.93 14.12 -12.42
N PHE A 472 -17.85 14.55 -11.80
CA PHE A 472 -17.41 15.95 -11.82
C PHE A 472 -16.51 16.19 -13.03
N VAL A 473 -16.86 17.17 -13.85
CA VAL A 473 -16.08 17.63 -15.00
C VAL A 473 -15.48 18.98 -14.65
N PRO A 474 -14.15 19.10 -14.50
CA PRO A 474 -13.52 20.38 -14.18
C PRO A 474 -13.70 21.40 -15.30
N GLY A 475 -13.80 22.68 -14.94
CA GLY A 475 -13.74 23.82 -15.86
C GLY A 475 -12.42 23.84 -16.65
N ARG A 476 -12.43 24.50 -17.81
CA ARG A 476 -11.26 24.59 -18.70
C ARG A 476 -10.35 25.74 -18.37
#